data_AF-A0A6I9L844-F1
#
_entry.id   AF-A0A6I9L844-F1
#
_cell.length_a   1.000
_cell.length_b   1.000
_cell.length_c   1.000
_cell.angle_alpha   90.00
_cell.angle_beta   90.00
_cell.angle_gamma   90.00
#
_symmetry.space_group_name_H-M   'P 1'
#
loop_
_entity.id
_entity.type
_entity.pdbx_description
1 polymer ?
#
loop_
_entity_poly.entity_id
_entity_poly.type
_entity_poly.pdbx_seq_one_letter_code
_entity_poly.pdbx_strand_id
1 'polypeptide(L)'
;MEGASFGAGRAGAAFDPVSFARRPQTLLRVVSWVFSIAVFGPIVNEGYVNADSGPELRCVFNGNAGACRFGVVLGLGAFIACAAFLLLDVRFQQISSVRDRRRAVLLDLGFSGVWSFLWFVGFCFLTNQWQRTAPGPGTAQAGDAARAAIAFSFFSILSWVALTVKALQRFRLGTDMSLFATDQLGAGAAQTYPGYPVGSGVEGTETYQSPPFTETLDTSPKGYQVPAY
;
A
#
# COMPACT_ATOMS: atom_id res chain seq x y z
N MET A 1 2.96 -10.23 -23.18
CA MET A 1 2.70 -9.60 -21.87
C MET A 1 4.05 -9.35 -21.21
N GLU A 2 4.54 -8.11 -21.22
CA GLU A 2 5.80 -7.77 -20.55
C GLU A 2 5.55 -7.72 -19.04
N GLY A 3 6.18 -8.65 -18.31
CA GLY A 3 5.95 -8.88 -16.89
C GLY A 3 6.54 -7.78 -16.02
N ALA A 4 5.68 -6.91 -15.50
CA ALA A 4 6.12 -5.92 -14.53
C ALA A 4 5.92 -6.40 -13.09
N SER A 5 7.01 -6.41 -12.32
CA SER A 5 7.01 -6.82 -10.91
C SER A 5 6.13 -5.89 -10.05
N PHE A 6 5.23 -6.49 -9.26
CA PHE A 6 4.24 -5.84 -8.38
C PHE A 6 3.12 -5.03 -9.08
N GLY A 7 2.85 -5.28 -10.37
CA GLY A 7 1.72 -4.69 -11.10
C GLY A 7 1.89 -3.22 -11.49
N ALA A 8 3.13 -2.74 -11.62
CA ALA A 8 3.43 -1.39 -12.10
C ALA A 8 3.51 -1.37 -13.63
N GLY A 9 2.72 -0.55 -14.31
CA GLY A 9 2.90 -0.23 -15.72
C GLY A 9 4.22 0.50 -15.99
N ARG A 10 4.56 0.67 -17.27
CA ARG A 10 5.74 1.44 -17.69
C ARG A 10 5.74 2.82 -17.04
N ALA A 11 6.84 3.18 -16.37
CA ALA A 11 7.04 4.53 -15.86
C ALA A 11 6.95 5.53 -17.04
N GLY A 12 6.06 6.52 -16.93
CA GLY A 12 5.85 7.54 -17.98
C GLY A 12 4.53 7.44 -18.76
N ALA A 13 3.70 6.42 -18.53
CA ALA A 13 2.35 6.38 -19.11
C ALA A 13 1.45 7.50 -18.54
N ALA A 14 0.61 8.10 -19.39
CA ALA A 14 -0.35 9.13 -18.98
C ALA A 14 -1.27 8.59 -17.87
N PHE A 15 -1.46 9.36 -16.80
CA PHE A 15 -2.34 8.99 -15.70
C PHE A 15 -3.80 9.04 -16.19
N ASP A 16 -4.43 7.86 -16.32
CA ASP A 16 -5.87 7.77 -16.58
C ASP A 16 -6.63 7.61 -15.24
N PRO A 17 -7.32 8.67 -14.78
CA PRO A 17 -8.04 8.64 -13.50
C PRO A 17 -9.20 7.64 -13.50
N VAL A 18 -9.81 7.36 -14.65
CA VAL A 18 -11.02 6.51 -14.74
C VAL A 18 -10.63 5.04 -14.56
N SER A 19 -9.58 4.57 -15.22
CA SER A 19 -9.09 3.20 -15.01
C SER A 19 -8.47 3.02 -13.62
N PHE A 20 -7.85 4.06 -13.03
CA PHE A 20 -7.37 4.01 -11.65
C PHE A 20 -8.52 3.85 -10.64
N ALA A 21 -9.59 4.63 -10.79
CA ALA A 21 -10.76 4.57 -9.91
C ALA A 21 -11.49 3.21 -9.99
N ARG A 22 -11.40 2.51 -11.13
CA ARG A 22 -11.99 1.17 -11.32
C ARG A 22 -11.17 0.03 -10.71
N ARG A 23 -9.97 0.29 -10.18
CA ARG A 23 -9.15 -0.77 -9.56
C ARG A 23 -9.81 -1.26 -8.28
N PRO A 24 -9.96 -2.59 -8.09
CA PRO A 24 -10.64 -3.13 -6.92
C PRO A 24 -9.96 -2.75 -5.60
N GLN A 25 -8.63 -2.59 -5.59
CA GLN A 25 -7.88 -2.12 -4.42
C GLN A 25 -8.24 -0.67 -4.07
N THR A 26 -8.31 0.23 -5.08
CA THR A 26 -8.68 1.63 -4.89
C THR A 26 -10.11 1.76 -4.38
N LEU A 27 -11.06 1.01 -4.94
CA LEU A 27 -12.45 0.99 -4.47
C LEU A 27 -12.55 0.53 -3.01
N LEU A 28 -11.86 -0.56 -2.65
CA LEU A 28 -11.82 -1.04 -1.26
C LEU A 28 -11.25 0.02 -0.31
N ARG A 29 -10.22 0.77 -0.72
CA ARG A 29 -9.66 1.85 0.09
C ARG A 29 -10.63 3.01 0.27
N VAL A 30 -11.35 3.41 -0.77
CA VAL A 30 -12.40 4.44 -0.67
C VAL A 30 -13.52 3.97 0.27
N VAL A 31 -13.94 2.71 0.17
CA VAL A 31 -14.94 2.13 1.09
C VAL A 31 -14.45 2.14 2.54
N SER A 32 -13.22 1.67 2.81
CA SER A 32 -12.64 1.72 4.15
C SER A 32 -12.47 3.14 4.68
N TRP A 33 -12.17 4.10 3.79
CA TRP A 33 -12.08 5.52 4.13
C TRP A 33 -13.45 6.08 4.54
N VAL A 34 -14.51 5.79 3.79
CA VAL A 34 -15.88 6.19 4.14
C VAL A 34 -16.34 5.56 5.46
N PHE A 35 -16.08 4.26 5.65
CA PHE A 35 -16.43 3.58 6.91
C PHE A 35 -15.71 4.19 8.11
N SER A 36 -14.45 4.62 7.95
CA SER A 36 -13.72 5.29 9.02
C SER A 36 -14.43 6.58 9.48
N ILE A 37 -14.90 7.40 8.54
CA ILE A 37 -15.68 8.62 8.81
C ILE A 37 -16.99 8.28 9.51
N ALA A 38 -17.68 7.23 9.05
CA ALA A 38 -18.93 6.76 9.63
C ALA A 38 -18.76 6.17 11.05
N VAL A 39 -17.52 5.95 11.51
CA VAL A 39 -17.23 5.56 12.90
C VAL A 39 -16.80 6.76 13.74
N PHE A 40 -15.72 7.47 13.38
CA PHE A 40 -15.22 8.54 14.25
C PHE A 40 -16.12 9.79 14.20
N GLY A 41 -16.75 10.09 13.06
CA GLY A 41 -17.59 11.27 12.88
C GLY A 41 -18.76 11.32 13.87
N PRO A 42 -19.61 10.28 13.93
CA PRO A 42 -20.70 10.23 14.92
C PRO A 42 -20.20 10.26 16.37
N ILE A 43 -19.08 9.59 16.68
CA ILE A 43 -18.52 9.59 18.04
C ILE A 43 -18.03 11.00 18.44
N VAL A 44 -17.40 11.75 17.53
CA VAL A 44 -16.94 13.12 17.81
C VAL A 44 -18.11 14.09 17.92
N ASN A 45 -19.14 13.94 17.08
CA ASN A 45 -20.27 14.87 17.05
C ASN A 45 -21.23 14.67 18.22
N GLU A 46 -21.61 13.40 18.47
CA GLU A 46 -22.72 13.05 19.38
C GLU A 46 -22.32 11.99 20.41
N GLY A 47 -21.09 11.48 20.38
CA GLY A 47 -20.66 10.39 21.27
C GLY A 47 -20.51 10.79 22.73
N TYR A 48 -20.57 12.07 23.08
CA TYR A 48 -20.52 12.56 24.46
C TYR A 48 -21.85 13.22 24.83
N VAL A 49 -22.50 12.69 25.86
CA VAL A 49 -23.83 13.10 26.33
C VAL A 49 -23.77 13.51 27.80
N ASN A 50 -24.66 14.41 28.21
CA ASN A 50 -24.75 14.82 29.62
C ASN A 50 -25.19 13.64 30.49
N ALA A 51 -24.64 13.57 31.70
CA ALA A 51 -25.07 12.63 32.72
C ALA A 51 -26.49 12.97 33.23
N ASP A 52 -27.24 11.97 33.66
CA ASP A 52 -28.60 12.15 34.18
C ASP A 52 -28.65 13.06 35.43
N SER A 53 -27.54 13.16 36.16
CA SER A 53 -27.42 13.94 37.40
C SER A 53 -26.72 15.29 37.25
N GLY A 54 -26.36 15.74 36.04
CA GLY A 54 -25.73 17.05 35.84
C GLY A 54 -25.08 17.27 34.46
N PRO A 55 -24.46 18.44 34.23
CA PRO A 55 -23.89 18.83 32.93
C PRO A 55 -22.53 18.14 32.63
N GLU A 56 -22.26 16.98 33.23
CA GLU A 56 -21.01 16.25 33.00
C GLU A 56 -21.12 15.44 31.71
N LEU A 57 -20.25 15.72 30.74
CA LEU A 57 -20.19 15.00 29.46
C LEU A 57 -19.53 13.62 29.65
N ARG A 58 -20.29 12.56 29.39
CA ARG A 58 -19.81 11.19 29.40
C ARG A 58 -20.00 10.52 28.04
N CYS A 59 -19.09 9.61 27.74
CA CYS A 59 -19.17 8.83 26.52
C CYS A 59 -20.46 7.98 26.51
N VAL A 60 -21.16 7.97 25.38
CA VAL A 60 -22.40 7.22 25.16
C VAL A 60 -22.22 5.72 25.43
N PHE A 61 -21.01 5.18 25.24
CA PHE A 61 -20.68 3.80 25.54
C PHE A 61 -20.42 3.61 27.04
N ASN A 62 -21.47 3.34 27.81
CA ASN A 62 -21.43 3.00 29.23
C ASN A 62 -20.63 4.02 30.08
N GLY A 63 -20.68 5.30 29.72
CA GLY A 63 -19.92 6.36 30.38
C GLY A 63 -18.40 6.24 30.24
N ASN A 64 -17.89 5.29 29.46
CA ASN A 64 -16.47 4.97 29.39
C ASN A 64 -15.77 5.83 28.34
N ALA A 65 -15.08 6.88 28.78
CA ALA A 65 -14.30 7.75 27.89
C ALA A 65 -13.21 7.00 27.10
N GLY A 66 -12.76 5.82 27.56
CA GLY A 66 -11.86 4.94 26.81
C GLY A 66 -12.50 4.35 25.55
N ALA A 67 -13.80 4.08 25.56
CA ALA A 67 -14.53 3.54 24.41
C ALA A 67 -14.65 4.56 23.27
N CYS A 68 -15.12 5.77 23.57
CA CYS A 68 -15.17 6.85 22.59
C CYS A 68 -13.78 7.20 22.06
N ARG A 69 -12.78 7.37 22.94
CA ARG A 69 -11.40 7.67 22.53
C ARG A 69 -10.82 6.57 21.64
N PHE A 70 -11.05 5.30 21.98
CA PHE A 70 -10.60 4.18 21.16
C PHE A 70 -11.23 4.23 19.76
N GLY A 71 -12.56 4.41 19.66
CA GLY A 71 -13.25 4.51 18.37
C GLY A 71 -12.78 5.70 17.53
N VAL A 72 -12.54 6.85 18.15
CA VAL A 72 -12.02 8.05 17.47
C VAL A 72 -10.61 7.82 16.95
N VAL A 73 -9.69 7.31 17.78
CA VAL A 73 -8.30 7.06 17.36
C VAL A 73 -8.24 6.02 16.26
N LEU A 74 -9.01 4.94 16.37
CA LEU A 74 -9.06 3.88 15.37
C LEU A 74 -9.62 4.39 14.04
N GLY A 75 -10.72 5.14 14.08
CA GLY A 75 -11.34 5.71 12.88
C GLY A 75 -10.48 6.80 12.23
N LEU A 76 -9.95 7.75 13.00
CA LEU A 76 -9.09 8.80 12.47
C LEU A 76 -7.77 8.24 11.92
N GLY A 77 -7.19 7.24 12.58
CA GLY A 77 -6.01 6.54 12.09
C GLY A 77 -6.28 5.81 10.77
N ALA A 78 -7.43 5.12 10.64
CA ALA A 78 -7.88 4.54 9.37
C ALA A 78 -8.02 5.61 8.28
N PHE A 79 -8.65 6.75 8.59
CA PHE A 79 -8.89 7.83 7.66
C PHE A 79 -7.58 8.36 7.05
N ILE A 80 -6.60 8.68 7.90
CA ILE A 80 -5.29 9.19 7.49
C ILE A 80 -4.52 8.11 6.72
N ALA A 81 -4.52 6.87 7.21
CA ALA A 81 -3.83 5.77 6.56
C ALA A 81 -4.39 5.51 5.17
N CYS A 82 -5.71 5.43 5.00
CA CYS A 82 -6.34 5.26 3.69
C CYS A 82 -5.96 6.39 2.73
N ALA A 83 -5.93 7.65 3.17
CA ALA A 83 -5.50 8.78 2.35
C ALA A 83 -4.02 8.65 1.91
N ALA A 84 -3.12 8.34 2.85
CA ALA A 84 -1.70 8.14 2.57
C ALA A 84 -1.45 6.97 1.60
N PHE A 85 -2.19 5.87 1.80
CA PHE A 85 -2.11 4.68 0.97
C PHE A 85 -2.69 4.93 -0.43
N LEU A 86 -3.81 5.67 -0.56
CA LEU A 86 -4.32 6.12 -1.86
C LEU A 86 -3.29 6.96 -2.62
N LEU A 87 -2.60 7.89 -1.93
CA LEU A 87 -1.52 8.66 -2.53
C LEU A 87 -0.35 7.75 -2.96
N LEU A 88 0.00 6.77 -2.14
CA LEU A 88 1.01 5.77 -2.47
C LEU A 88 0.62 4.98 -3.72
N ASP A 89 -0.65 4.60 -3.89
CA ASP A 89 -1.13 3.89 -5.09
C ASP A 89 -1.01 4.73 -6.35
N VAL A 90 -1.29 6.03 -6.27
CA VAL A 90 -1.11 6.98 -7.38
C VAL A 90 0.37 7.06 -7.78
N ARG A 91 1.27 7.16 -6.78
CA ARG A 91 2.71 7.23 -7.01
C ARG A 91 3.35 5.88 -7.34
N PHE A 92 2.67 4.76 -7.11
CA PHE A 92 3.26 3.42 -7.22
C PHE A 92 3.84 3.13 -8.61
N GLN A 93 3.19 3.65 -9.67
CA GLN A 93 3.64 3.47 -11.05
C GLN A 93 4.96 4.21 -11.36
N GLN A 94 5.26 5.27 -10.60
CA GLN A 94 6.46 6.09 -10.79
C GLN A 94 7.68 5.51 -10.04
N ILE A 95 7.48 4.59 -9.09
CA ILE A 95 8.58 3.98 -8.35
C ILE A 95 9.34 3.04 -9.30
N SER A 96 10.59 3.33 -9.63
CA SER A 96 11.43 2.47 -10.49
C SER A 96 12.07 1.30 -9.73
N SER A 97 12.32 1.47 -8.43
CA SER A 97 13.00 0.51 -7.56
C SER A 97 12.09 -0.63 -7.12
N VAL A 98 12.45 -1.87 -7.46
CA VAL A 98 11.76 -3.10 -7.02
C VAL A 98 11.78 -3.24 -5.50
N ARG A 99 12.86 -2.80 -4.85
CA ARG A 99 13.01 -2.86 -3.38
C ARG A 99 12.00 -1.97 -2.68
N ASP A 100 11.77 -0.76 -3.20
CA ASP A 100 10.83 0.19 -2.61
C ASP A 100 9.38 -0.21 -2.88
N ARG A 101 9.09 -0.78 -4.06
CA ARG A 101 7.79 -1.41 -4.34
C ARG A 101 7.49 -2.55 -3.36
N ARG A 102 8.46 -3.43 -3.10
CA ARG A 102 8.30 -4.52 -2.13
C ARG A 102 8.03 -3.99 -0.72
N ARG A 103 8.78 -2.98 -0.27
CA ARG A 103 8.59 -2.35 1.04
C ARG A 103 7.21 -1.70 1.15
N ALA A 104 6.77 -0.98 0.12
CA ALA A 104 5.45 -0.37 0.07
C ALA A 104 4.32 -1.41 0.16
N VAL A 105 4.42 -2.53 -0.57
CA VAL A 105 3.45 -3.63 -0.49
C VAL A 105 3.48 -4.33 0.87
N LEU A 106 4.65 -4.50 1.48
CA LEU A 106 4.76 -5.09 2.81
C LEU A 106 4.18 -4.18 3.90
N LEU A 107 4.40 -2.87 3.80
CA LEU A 107 3.77 -1.88 4.68
C LEU A 107 2.25 -1.89 4.55
N ASP A 108 1.73 -1.92 3.32
CA ASP A 108 0.29 -2.04 3.06
C ASP A 108 -0.29 -3.32 3.66
N LEU A 109 0.37 -4.46 3.45
CA LEU A 109 -0.04 -5.76 3.99
C LEU A 109 -0.05 -5.77 5.53
N GLY A 110 1.05 -5.31 6.15
CA GLY A 110 1.20 -5.30 7.60
C GLY A 110 0.22 -4.34 8.26
N PHE A 111 0.11 -3.12 7.73
CA PHE A 111 -0.83 -2.12 8.24
C PHE A 111 -2.26 -2.61 8.10
N SER A 112 -2.66 -3.10 6.92
CA SER A 112 -4.03 -3.57 6.69
C SER A 112 -4.39 -4.75 7.60
N GLY A 113 -3.46 -5.67 7.82
CA GLY A 113 -3.66 -6.79 8.74
C GLY A 113 -3.85 -6.36 10.19
N VAL A 114 -2.98 -5.48 10.69
CA VAL A 114 -3.09 -4.92 12.05
C VAL A 114 -4.39 -4.14 12.21
N TRP A 115 -4.74 -3.30 11.24
CA TRP A 115 -5.96 -2.49 11.31
C TRP A 115 -7.23 -3.35 11.26
N SER A 116 -7.23 -4.45 10.49
CA SER A 116 -8.32 -5.44 10.48
C SER A 116 -8.55 -6.02 11.88
N PHE A 117 -7.47 -6.42 12.57
CA PHE A 117 -7.55 -6.92 13.93
C PHE A 117 -8.04 -5.86 14.92
N LEU A 118 -7.55 -4.62 14.80
CA LEU A 118 -8.01 -3.52 15.65
C LEU A 118 -9.48 -3.18 15.43
N TRP A 119 -9.99 -3.26 14.20
CA TRP A 119 -11.42 -3.15 13.91
C TRP A 119 -12.25 -4.24 14.57
N PHE A 120 -11.75 -5.48 14.58
CA PHE A 120 -12.41 -6.58 15.27
C PHE A 120 -12.46 -6.34 16.79
N VAL A 121 -11.32 -5.97 17.40
CA VAL A 121 -11.25 -5.60 18.82
C VAL A 121 -12.17 -4.43 19.13
N GLY A 122 -12.19 -3.41 18.26
CA GLY A 122 -13.03 -2.24 18.38
C GLY A 122 -14.52 -2.56 18.35
N PHE A 123 -14.94 -3.35 17.37
CA PHE A 123 -16.31 -3.84 17.28
C PHE A 123 -16.73 -4.58 18.55
N CYS A 124 -15.93 -5.53 19.01
CA CYS A 124 -16.21 -6.29 20.23
C CYS A 124 -16.27 -5.37 21.47
N PHE A 125 -15.33 -4.44 21.59
CA PHE A 125 -15.23 -3.53 22.72
C PHE A 125 -16.41 -2.55 22.77
N LEU A 126 -16.71 -1.87 21.66
CA LEU A 126 -17.83 -0.92 21.53
C LEU A 126 -19.16 -1.63 21.77
N THR A 127 -19.35 -2.84 21.21
CA THR A 127 -20.56 -3.63 21.43
C THR A 127 -20.73 -4.02 22.90
N ASN A 128 -19.67 -4.50 23.56
CA ASN A 128 -19.74 -4.87 24.98
C ASN A 128 -20.03 -3.65 25.88
N GLN A 129 -19.48 -2.46 25.57
CA GLN A 129 -19.82 -1.25 26.31
C GLN A 129 -21.26 -0.82 26.01
N TRP A 130 -21.70 -0.88 24.76
CA TRP A 130 -23.08 -0.55 24.39
C TRP A 130 -24.11 -1.46 25.09
N GLN A 131 -23.85 -2.76 25.17
CA GLN A 131 -24.72 -3.71 25.88
C GLN A 131 -24.87 -3.41 27.38
N ARG A 132 -23.88 -2.75 28.00
CA ARG A 132 -23.92 -2.35 29.42
C ARG A 132 -24.45 -0.94 29.63
N THR A 133 -24.76 -0.22 28.55
CA THR A 133 -25.24 1.16 28.62
C THR A 133 -26.69 1.16 29.10
N ALA A 134 -26.96 1.88 30.18
CA ALA A 134 -28.31 2.02 30.71
C ALA A 134 -29.19 2.87 29.77
N PRO A 135 -30.49 2.56 29.66
CA PRO A 135 -31.43 3.42 28.95
C PRO A 135 -31.58 4.75 29.70
N GLY A 136 -31.50 5.85 28.96
CA GLY A 136 -31.62 7.21 29.51
C GLY A 136 -31.71 8.25 28.38
N PRO A 137 -31.94 9.53 28.71
CA PRO A 137 -32.03 10.62 27.74
C PRO A 137 -30.79 10.73 26.84
N GLY A 138 -29.58 10.56 27.41
CA GLY A 138 -28.34 10.55 26.64
C GLY A 138 -28.25 9.39 25.64
N THR A 139 -28.69 8.19 26.04
CA THR A 139 -28.75 7.00 25.17
C THR A 139 -29.79 7.15 24.06
N ALA A 140 -30.90 7.87 24.31
CA ALA A 140 -31.90 8.18 23.29
C ALA A 140 -31.37 9.21 22.27
N GLN A 141 -30.62 10.21 22.73
CA GLN A 141 -30.03 11.24 21.89
C GLN A 141 -28.90 10.69 21.00
N ALA A 142 -27.97 9.92 21.56
CA ALA A 142 -26.76 9.47 20.88
C ALA A 142 -26.81 7.99 20.46
N GLY A 143 -27.97 7.34 20.59
CA GLY A 143 -28.11 5.91 20.33
C GLY A 143 -27.87 5.53 18.88
N ASP A 144 -28.34 6.36 17.94
CA ASP A 144 -28.12 6.13 16.51
C ASP A 144 -26.65 6.31 16.14
N ALA A 145 -25.97 7.31 16.70
CA ALA A 145 -24.53 7.51 16.54
C ALA A 145 -23.72 6.31 17.07
N ALA A 146 -24.07 5.80 18.26
CA ALA A 146 -23.41 4.63 18.85
C ALA A 146 -23.61 3.36 18.02
N ARG A 147 -24.85 3.12 17.55
CA ARG A 147 -25.19 1.98 16.70
C ARG A 147 -24.52 2.05 15.33
N ALA A 148 -24.47 3.23 14.72
CA ALA A 148 -23.75 3.46 13.47
C ALA A 148 -22.27 3.14 13.66
N ALA A 149 -21.62 3.66 14.70
CA ALA A 149 -20.22 3.38 14.99
C ALA A 149 -19.94 1.87 15.17
N ILE A 150 -20.82 1.13 15.85
CA ILE A 150 -20.70 -0.33 15.98
C ILE A 150 -20.85 -1.03 14.62
N ALA A 151 -21.90 -0.71 13.86
CA ALA A 151 -22.18 -1.34 12.58
C ALA A 151 -21.06 -1.11 11.55
N PHE A 152 -20.59 0.14 11.42
CA PHE A 152 -19.50 0.48 10.52
C PHE A 152 -18.15 -0.04 10.99
N SER A 153 -17.95 -0.26 12.30
CA SER A 153 -16.78 -1.00 12.81
C SER A 153 -16.80 -2.45 12.31
N PHE A 154 -17.96 -3.12 12.33
CA PHE A 154 -18.09 -4.49 11.81
C PHE A 154 -17.81 -4.55 10.30
N PHE A 155 -18.42 -3.67 9.50
CA PHE A 155 -18.18 -3.63 8.06
C PHE A 155 -16.73 -3.27 7.72
N SER A 156 -16.09 -2.45 8.56
CA SER A 156 -14.67 -2.14 8.41
C SER A 156 -13.80 -3.39 8.46
N ILE A 157 -14.08 -4.35 9.35
CA ILE A 157 -13.34 -5.62 9.43
C ILE A 157 -13.28 -6.28 8.05
N LEU A 158 -14.42 -6.43 7.38
CA LEU A 158 -14.51 -7.08 6.08
C LEU A 158 -13.70 -6.32 5.01
N SER A 159 -13.81 -5.00 4.99
CA SER A 159 -13.09 -4.16 4.03
C SER A 159 -11.57 -4.23 4.20
N TRP A 160 -11.08 -4.20 5.45
CA TRP A 160 -9.66 -4.25 5.78
C TRP A 160 -9.07 -5.65 5.58
N VAL A 161 -9.85 -6.72 5.85
CA VAL A 161 -9.46 -8.09 5.51
C VAL A 161 -9.33 -8.24 3.99
N ALA A 162 -10.27 -7.70 3.22
CA ALA A 162 -10.19 -7.72 1.76
C ALA A 162 -8.96 -6.96 1.24
N LEU A 163 -8.62 -5.81 1.82
CA LEU A 163 -7.38 -5.08 1.54
C LEU A 163 -6.14 -5.92 1.85
N THR A 164 -6.12 -6.58 3.01
CA THR A 164 -5.03 -7.48 3.43
C THR A 164 -4.84 -8.62 2.43
N VAL A 165 -5.92 -9.28 1.99
CA VAL A 165 -5.87 -10.34 0.99
C VAL A 165 -5.36 -9.81 -0.35
N LYS A 166 -5.81 -8.62 -0.79
CA LYS A 166 -5.33 -8.00 -2.03
C LYS A 166 -3.85 -7.63 -1.96
N ALA A 167 -3.39 -7.07 -0.85
CA ALA A 167 -1.98 -6.79 -0.61
C ALA A 167 -1.14 -8.07 -0.61
N LEU A 168 -1.65 -9.17 -0.02
CA LEU A 168 -1.00 -10.48 -0.02
C LEU A 168 -0.90 -11.08 -1.43
N GLN A 169 -1.98 -11.01 -2.22
CA GLN A 169 -1.99 -11.43 -3.62
C GLN A 169 -0.94 -10.67 -4.42
N ARG A 170 -0.87 -9.35 -4.24
CA ARG A 170 0.12 -8.49 -4.90
C ARG A 170 1.55 -8.79 -4.46
N PHE A 171 1.74 -9.09 -3.17
CA PHE A 171 3.02 -9.49 -2.63
C PHE A 171 3.51 -10.79 -3.29
N ARG A 172 2.67 -11.84 -3.33
CA ARG A 172 2.99 -13.14 -3.94
C ARG A 172 3.32 -13.01 -5.43
N LEU A 173 2.46 -12.34 -6.20
CA LEU A 173 2.70 -12.12 -7.63
C LEU A 173 3.99 -11.32 -7.89
N GLY A 174 4.33 -10.37 -7.02
CA GLY A 174 5.56 -9.60 -7.14
C GLY A 174 6.81 -10.38 -6.71
N THR A 175 6.71 -11.25 -5.71
CA THR A 175 7.81 -12.13 -5.29
C THR A 175 8.17 -13.13 -6.38
N ASP A 176 7.15 -13.74 -7.01
CA ASP A 176 7.35 -14.71 -8.09
C ASP A 176 8.14 -14.07 -9.24
N MET A 177 7.74 -12.87 -9.68
CA MET A 177 8.45 -12.12 -10.73
C MET A 177 9.84 -11.66 -10.30
N SER A 178 10.03 -11.29 -9.03
CA SER A 178 11.34 -10.83 -8.53
C SER A 178 12.36 -11.96 -8.40
N LEU A 179 11.93 -13.19 -8.12
CA LEU A 179 12.81 -14.37 -8.08
C LEU A 179 13.43 -14.62 -9.45
N PHE A 180 12.63 -14.63 -10.51
CA PHE A 180 13.15 -14.78 -11.87
C PHE A 180 14.08 -13.64 -12.31
N ALA A 181 13.78 -12.39 -11.93
CA ALA A 181 14.66 -11.25 -12.21
C ALA A 181 15.99 -11.35 -11.43
N THR A 182 15.95 -11.85 -10.20
CA THR A 182 17.15 -12.05 -9.38
C THR A 182 17.97 -13.24 -9.91
N ASP A 183 17.34 -14.31 -10.39
CA ASP A 183 18.03 -15.44 -11.03
C ASP A 183 18.68 -15.05 -12.35
N GLN A 184 18.09 -14.17 -13.17
CA GLN A 184 18.77 -13.68 -14.37
C GLN A 184 19.96 -12.76 -14.06
N LEU A 185 19.88 -11.98 -12.98
CA LEU A 185 21.01 -11.16 -12.51
C LEU A 185 22.06 -11.99 -11.75
N GLY A 186 21.66 -13.10 -11.12
CA GLY A 186 22.54 -14.06 -10.43
C GLY A 186 23.23 -15.04 -11.38
N ALA A 187 22.53 -15.51 -12.42
CA ALA A 187 23.09 -16.37 -13.46
C ALA A 187 24.04 -15.62 -14.41
N GLY A 188 24.00 -14.28 -14.42
CA GLY A 188 24.99 -13.44 -15.09
C GLY A 188 26.31 -13.26 -14.31
N ALA A 189 26.33 -13.55 -13.00
CA ALA A 189 27.56 -13.50 -12.19
C ALA A 189 28.32 -14.84 -12.17
N ALA A 190 27.80 -15.87 -12.83
CA ALA A 190 28.41 -17.20 -12.96
C ALA A 190 28.47 -17.69 -14.42
N GLN A 191 28.51 -16.78 -15.39
CA GLN A 191 28.96 -17.10 -16.75
C GLN A 191 30.49 -17.21 -16.72
N THR A 192 30.94 -18.41 -16.39
CA THR A 192 32.30 -18.90 -16.56
C THR A 192 32.73 -18.61 -18.00
N TYR A 193 33.54 -17.57 -18.19
CA TYR A 193 34.31 -17.40 -19.43
C TYR A 193 35.06 -18.72 -19.71
N PRO A 194 35.06 -19.26 -20.95
CA PRO A 194 35.94 -20.37 -21.28
C PRO A 194 37.38 -19.89 -21.13
N GLY A 195 38.05 -20.37 -20.08
CA GLY A 195 39.41 -19.99 -19.75
C GLY A 195 40.37 -20.39 -20.87
N TYR A 196 40.96 -19.39 -21.52
CA TYR A 196 42.20 -19.57 -22.26
C TYR A 196 43.35 -19.70 -21.26
N PRO A 197 44.32 -20.62 -21.47
CA PRO A 197 45.42 -20.79 -20.52
C PRO A 197 46.38 -19.60 -20.65
N VAL A 198 46.41 -18.73 -19.65
CA VAL A 198 47.39 -17.64 -19.58
C VAL A 198 48.65 -18.16 -18.89
N GLY A 199 49.72 -18.23 -19.67
CA GLY A 199 51.08 -18.36 -19.17
C GLY A 199 51.50 -17.13 -18.37
N SER A 200 52.25 -17.39 -17.31
CA SER A 200 52.95 -16.49 -16.40
C SER A 200 53.45 -15.16 -16.99
N GLY A 201 53.18 -14.05 -16.28
CA GLY A 201 53.92 -12.78 -16.47
C GLY A 201 53.22 -11.51 -15.96
N VAL A 202 53.48 -11.14 -14.70
CA VAL A 202 53.81 -9.80 -14.15
C VAL A 202 53.00 -8.52 -14.55
N GLU A 203 52.62 -7.78 -13.50
CA GLU A 203 52.35 -6.32 -13.35
C GLU A 203 51.08 -5.64 -13.92
N GLY A 204 50.37 -4.98 -12.98
CA GLY A 204 50.18 -3.52 -13.04
C GLY A 204 49.01 -2.96 -13.84
N THR A 205 47.96 -2.56 -13.11
CA THR A 205 47.12 -1.35 -13.32
C THR A 205 47.03 -0.76 -14.73
N GLU A 206 45.84 -0.75 -15.33
CA GLU A 206 45.19 0.47 -15.80
C GLU A 206 43.76 0.20 -16.29
N THR A 207 42.98 1.25 -16.18
CA THR A 207 41.54 1.32 -16.36
C THR A 207 41.26 1.78 -17.79
N TYR A 208 40.57 0.98 -18.61
CA TYR A 208 39.68 1.36 -19.73
C TYR A 208 39.57 0.17 -20.69
N GLN A 209 38.37 -0.41 -20.84
CA GLN A 209 38.13 -1.43 -21.85
C GLN A 209 36.94 -1.00 -22.71
N SER A 210 37.26 -0.36 -23.84
CA SER A 210 36.35 -0.09 -24.94
C SER A 210 35.93 -1.41 -25.62
N PRO A 211 34.70 -1.51 -26.16
CA PRO A 211 34.23 -2.72 -26.85
C PRO A 211 34.95 -2.88 -28.21
N PRO A 212 35.18 -4.13 -28.67
CA PRO A 212 35.82 -4.36 -29.97
C PRO A 212 34.79 -4.17 -31.09
N PHE A 213 35.00 -3.17 -31.93
CA PHE A 213 34.42 -3.14 -33.26
C PHE A 213 35.28 -4.02 -34.17
N THR A 214 34.70 -5.09 -34.70
CA THR A 214 35.27 -5.86 -35.80
C THR A 214 34.39 -5.61 -37.02
N GLU A 215 34.69 -4.56 -37.79
CA GLU A 215 34.28 -4.52 -39.20
C GLU A 215 35.35 -5.22 -40.02
N THR A 216 34.96 -6.35 -40.61
CA THR A 216 35.74 -7.06 -41.62
C THR A 216 35.87 -6.19 -42.86
N LEU A 217 37.12 -5.90 -43.24
CA LEU A 217 37.50 -5.43 -44.57
C LEU A 217 36.87 -6.35 -45.63
N ASP A 218 36.00 -5.81 -46.47
CA ASP A 218 35.76 -6.35 -47.80
C ASP A 218 35.84 -5.24 -48.86
N THR A 219 36.53 -5.59 -49.93
CA THR A 219 37.04 -4.77 -51.02
C THR A 219 35.97 -4.37 -52.04
N SER A 220 35.77 -3.07 -52.28
CA SER A 220 35.67 -2.54 -53.66
C SER A 220 35.63 -1.01 -53.73
N PRO A 221 36.35 -0.39 -54.70
CA PRO A 221 36.47 1.06 -54.82
C PRO A 221 35.41 1.62 -55.78
N LYS A 222 34.77 2.74 -55.42
CA LYS A 222 34.47 3.87 -56.32
C LYS A 222 33.76 4.99 -55.55
N GLY A 223 34.32 6.19 -55.68
CA GLY A 223 34.07 7.31 -54.81
C GLY A 223 32.73 8.02 -54.98
N TYR A 224 32.43 8.84 -53.99
CA TYR A 224 31.68 10.06 -54.17
C TYR A 224 32.21 11.09 -53.15
N GLN A 225 32.81 12.16 -53.66
CA GLN A 225 33.19 13.35 -52.89
C GLN A 225 31.96 14.24 -52.69
N VAL A 226 31.79 14.76 -51.48
CA VAL A 226 30.81 15.83 -51.18
C VAL A 226 31.57 17.16 -51.17
N PRO A 227 31.12 18.21 -51.88
CA PRO A 227 31.74 19.53 -51.80
C PRO A 227 31.47 20.20 -50.45
N ALA A 228 32.48 20.88 -49.93
CA ALA A 228 32.33 21.83 -48.83
C ALA A 228 31.77 23.16 -49.34
N TYR A 229 31.08 23.85 -48.41
CA TYR A 229 30.39 25.15 -48.45
C TYR A 229 28.95 25.14 -48.96
#